data_AF-A0A6P5YFD4-F1
#
_entry.id   AF-A0A6P5YFD4-F1
#
_cell.length_a   1.000
_cell.length_b   1.000
_cell.length_c   1.000
_cell.angle_alpha   90.00
_cell.angle_beta   90.00
_cell.angle_gamma   90.00
#
_symmetry.space_group_name_H-M   'P 1'
#
loop_
_entity.id
_entity.type
_entity.pdbx_description
1 polymer ?
#
loop_
_entity_poly.entity_id
_entity_poly.type
_entity_poly.pdbx_seq_one_letter_code
_entity_poly.pdbx_strand_id
1 'polypeptide(L)'
;MKIKEANAGALTNFEVLDFLRSRGASKDPTRVIVPIAPSSNSVYDYLVESAACNQTKEHVNEFLERCKKYKLAKAEVLNIINLRPSALVEIDPIIEQSEKRFGDQLEELVNLVVEVLPEPPAQKTAEEVSNKDKEETTDEKNMDGNETETANNEQIDEQTEQTEDGEQMEVS
;
A
#
# COMPACT_ATOMS: atom_id res chain seq x y z
N MET A 1 -28.37 15.82 -0.01
CA MET A 1 -28.23 14.35 -0.05
C MET A 1 -28.85 13.78 1.23
N LYS A 2 -29.58 12.65 1.19
CA LYS A 2 -30.09 11.98 2.39
C LYS A 2 -29.61 10.53 2.40
N ILE A 3 -29.09 10.05 3.52
CA ILE A 3 -28.62 8.67 3.69
C ILE A 3 -29.85 7.80 4.01
N LYS A 4 -30.08 6.75 3.20
CA LYS A 4 -31.20 5.81 3.42
C LYS A 4 -30.81 4.67 4.35
N GLU A 5 -29.59 4.16 4.19
CA GLU A 5 -29.03 3.07 4.98
C GLU A 5 -27.56 3.41 5.25
N ALA A 6 -27.16 3.36 6.51
CA ALA A 6 -25.79 3.69 6.90
C ALA A 6 -24.80 2.57 6.52
N ASN A 7 -25.23 1.31 6.67
CA ASN A 7 -24.39 0.12 6.46
C ASN A 7 -25.15 -0.90 5.60
N ALA A 8 -24.98 -0.84 4.28
CA ALA A 8 -25.66 -1.76 3.35
C ALA A 8 -25.02 -3.16 3.29
N GLY A 9 -23.80 -3.32 3.81
CA GLY A 9 -23.07 -4.59 3.79
C GLY A 9 -21.57 -4.37 3.94
N ALA A 10 -20.86 -5.47 4.13
CA ALA A 10 -19.40 -5.49 4.12
C ALA A 10 -18.90 -5.94 2.75
N LEU A 11 -17.76 -5.39 2.33
CA LEU A 11 -17.07 -5.75 1.10
C LEU A 11 -15.72 -6.37 1.45
N THR A 12 -15.34 -7.41 0.73
CA THR A 12 -14.01 -8.01 0.80
C THR A 12 -12.98 -7.09 0.14
N ASN A 13 -11.73 -7.20 0.57
CA ASN A 13 -10.60 -6.50 -0.04
C ASN A 13 -10.49 -6.83 -1.54
N PHE A 14 -10.81 -8.07 -1.93
CA PHE A 14 -10.88 -8.49 -3.34
C PHE A 14 -11.94 -7.72 -4.13
N GLU A 15 -13.19 -7.63 -3.64
CA GLU A 15 -14.26 -6.91 -4.34
C GLU A 15 -13.94 -5.42 -4.51
N VAL A 16 -13.34 -4.81 -3.49
CA VAL A 16 -12.89 -3.41 -3.57
C VAL A 16 -11.78 -3.27 -4.59
N LEU A 17 -10.81 -4.18 -4.60
CA LEU A 17 -9.70 -4.16 -5.56
C LEU A 17 -10.21 -4.35 -7.00
N ASP A 18 -11.09 -5.30 -7.24
CA ASP A 18 -11.70 -5.56 -8.56
C ASP A 18 -12.52 -4.35 -9.03
N PHE A 19 -13.30 -3.74 -8.14
CA PHE A 19 -14.02 -2.51 -8.44
C PHE A 19 -13.08 -1.36 -8.82
N LEU A 20 -11.97 -1.16 -8.08
CA LEU A 20 -10.99 -0.13 -8.39
C LEU A 20 -10.30 -0.37 -9.74
N ARG A 21 -9.95 -1.64 -10.06
CA ARG A 21 -9.42 -2.03 -11.38
C ARG A 21 -10.40 -1.67 -12.49
N SER A 22 -11.69 -1.98 -12.32
CA SER A 22 -12.73 -1.67 -13.31
C SER A 22 -12.91 -0.16 -13.56
N ARG A 23 -12.57 0.67 -12.56
CA ARG A 23 -12.64 2.13 -12.65
C ARG A 23 -11.39 2.75 -13.27
N GLY A 24 -10.35 1.96 -13.50
CA GLY A 24 -9.08 2.39 -14.10
C GLY A 24 -7.95 2.66 -13.09
N ALA A 25 -8.12 2.27 -11.82
CA ALA A 25 -7.03 2.34 -10.85
C ALA A 25 -5.95 1.32 -11.24
N SER A 26 -4.70 1.77 -11.30
CA SER A 26 -3.56 0.94 -11.71
C SER A 26 -2.28 1.46 -11.08
N LYS A 27 -1.18 0.69 -11.15
CA LYS A 27 0.16 1.17 -10.78
C LYS A 27 0.85 1.95 -11.90
N ASP A 28 0.20 2.10 -13.05
CA ASP A 28 0.78 2.72 -14.24
C ASP A 28 0.98 4.24 -14.04
N PRO A 29 2.08 4.84 -14.52
CA PRO A 29 2.27 6.29 -14.51
C PRO A 29 1.16 7.07 -15.22
N THR A 30 0.53 6.47 -16.23
CA THR A 30 -0.59 7.06 -16.98
C THR A 30 -1.90 7.13 -16.19
N ARG A 31 -1.97 6.55 -14.99
CA ARG A 31 -3.17 6.60 -14.13
C ARG A 31 -3.65 8.01 -13.79
N VAL A 32 -2.75 9.00 -13.85
CA VAL A 32 -3.05 10.43 -13.63
C VAL A 32 -4.04 10.99 -14.67
N ILE A 33 -4.12 10.36 -15.84
CA ILE A 33 -5.02 10.76 -16.93
C ILE A 33 -6.46 10.30 -16.65
N VAL A 34 -6.63 9.24 -15.85
CA VAL A 34 -7.96 8.71 -15.52
C VAL A 34 -8.58 9.56 -14.40
N PRO A 35 -9.83 10.03 -14.53
CA PRO A 35 -10.48 10.90 -13.55
C PRO A 35 -10.92 10.12 -12.30
N ILE A 36 -9.94 9.62 -11.55
CA ILE A 36 -10.10 8.86 -10.30
C ILE A 36 -9.61 9.71 -9.15
N ALA A 37 -10.32 9.66 -8.02
CA ALA A 37 -9.89 10.36 -6.82
C ALA A 37 -8.52 9.84 -6.33
N PRO A 38 -7.61 10.71 -5.87
CA PRO A 38 -6.32 10.28 -5.32
C PRO A 38 -6.45 9.21 -4.23
N SER A 39 -7.47 9.33 -3.38
CA SER A 39 -7.78 8.35 -2.34
C SER A 39 -8.05 6.94 -2.88
N SER A 40 -8.69 6.82 -4.05
CA SER A 40 -8.95 5.53 -4.69
C SER A 40 -7.66 4.86 -5.19
N ASN A 41 -6.69 5.64 -5.68
CA ASN A 41 -5.39 5.12 -6.06
C ASN A 41 -4.56 4.70 -4.83
N SER A 42 -4.60 5.47 -3.73
CA SER A 42 -3.92 5.08 -2.48
C SER A 42 -4.47 3.77 -1.90
N VAL A 43 -5.80 3.56 -1.94
CA VAL A 43 -6.42 2.30 -1.52
C VAL A 43 -6.03 1.16 -2.47
N TYR A 44 -5.99 1.41 -3.78
CA TYR A 44 -5.55 0.42 -4.75
C TYR A 44 -4.11 -0.04 -4.50
N ASP A 45 -3.19 0.91 -4.28
CA ASP A 45 -1.77 0.62 -4.05
C ASP A 45 -1.58 -0.28 -2.81
N TYR A 46 -2.31 -0.01 -1.72
CA TYR A 46 -2.33 -0.85 -0.53
C TYR A 46 -2.90 -2.26 -0.81
N LEU A 47 -4.05 -2.35 -1.47
CA LEU A 47 -4.73 -3.63 -1.70
C LEU A 47 -3.93 -4.55 -2.64
N VAL A 48 -3.17 -4.00 -3.59
CA VAL A 48 -2.27 -4.77 -4.47
C VAL A 48 -1.11 -5.41 -3.70
N GLU A 49 -0.73 -4.86 -2.55
CA GLU A 49 0.34 -5.43 -1.69
C GLU A 49 -0.22 -6.42 -0.65
N SER A 50 -1.53 -6.57 -0.58
CA SER A 50 -2.23 -7.48 0.31
C SER A 50 -2.52 -8.85 -0.35
N ALA A 51 -2.98 -9.81 0.45
CA ALA A 51 -3.41 -11.13 -0.01
C ALA A 51 -4.53 -11.08 -1.07
N ALA A 52 -5.29 -9.98 -1.13
CA ALA A 52 -6.37 -9.81 -2.10
C ALA A 52 -5.90 -9.67 -3.56
N CYS A 53 -4.61 -9.38 -3.79
CA CYS A 53 -4.09 -9.17 -5.15
C CYS A 53 -4.22 -10.40 -6.05
N ASN A 54 -3.93 -11.57 -5.49
CA ASN A 54 -3.89 -12.85 -6.18
C ASN A 54 -5.22 -13.61 -6.09
N GLN A 55 -6.12 -13.18 -5.22
CA GLN A 55 -7.44 -13.77 -5.06
C GLN A 55 -8.29 -13.58 -6.32
N THR A 56 -9.17 -14.54 -6.57
CA THR A 56 -10.19 -14.45 -7.62
C THR A 56 -11.56 -14.74 -7.03
N LYS A 57 -12.61 -14.44 -7.80
CA LYS A 57 -13.99 -14.67 -7.38
C LYS A 57 -14.27 -16.16 -7.11
N GLU A 58 -13.61 -17.05 -7.85
CA GLU A 58 -13.72 -18.50 -7.70
C GLU A 58 -13.16 -18.93 -6.34
N HIS A 59 -11.96 -18.49 -5.96
CA HIS A 59 -11.35 -18.79 -4.67
C HIS A 59 -12.22 -18.32 -3.50
N VAL A 60 -12.78 -17.11 -3.59
CA VAL A 60 -13.67 -16.55 -2.55
C VAL A 60 -14.96 -17.37 -2.44
N ASN A 61 -15.60 -17.72 -3.56
CA ASN A 61 -16.83 -18.52 -3.55
C ASN A 61 -16.58 -19.94 -3.02
N GLU A 62 -15.49 -20.57 -3.44
CA GLU A 62 -15.10 -21.90 -2.96
C GLU A 62 -14.84 -21.88 -1.45
N PHE A 63 -14.12 -20.87 -0.96
CA PHE A 63 -13.91 -20.68 0.47
C PHE A 63 -15.24 -20.49 1.21
N LEU A 64 -16.15 -19.66 0.69
CA LEU A 64 -17.47 -19.46 1.28
C LEU A 64 -18.30 -20.75 1.32
N GLU A 65 -18.21 -21.61 0.31
CA GLU A 65 -18.91 -22.90 0.31
C GLU A 65 -18.33 -23.88 1.30
N ARG A 66 -17.00 -24.05 1.29
CA ARG A 66 -16.31 -24.95 2.22
C ARG A 66 -16.41 -24.46 3.67
N CYS A 67 -16.47 -23.14 3.90
CA CYS A 67 -16.63 -22.58 5.23
C CYS A 67 -18.02 -22.75 5.85
N LYS A 68 -19.06 -23.09 5.08
CA LYS A 68 -20.40 -23.38 5.63
C LYS A 68 -20.41 -24.54 6.63
N LYS A 69 -19.44 -25.45 6.54
CA LYS A 69 -19.27 -26.55 7.51
C LYS A 69 -18.84 -26.04 8.89
N TYR A 70 -18.15 -24.90 8.93
CA TYR A 70 -17.77 -24.22 10.15
C TYR A 70 -18.84 -23.19 10.51
N LYS A 71 -19.21 -23.11 11.79
CA LYS A 71 -20.22 -22.15 12.27
C LYS A 71 -19.62 -20.75 12.40
N LEU A 72 -18.91 -20.23 11.40
CA LEU A 72 -18.25 -18.91 11.45
C LEU A 72 -19.26 -17.77 11.27
N ALA A 73 -19.04 -16.67 11.99
CA ALA A 73 -19.77 -15.43 11.79
C ALA A 73 -19.31 -14.74 10.50
N LYS A 74 -20.18 -13.92 9.90
CA LYS A 74 -19.87 -13.21 8.64
C LYS A 74 -18.61 -12.35 8.73
N ALA A 75 -18.37 -11.72 9.88
CA ALA A 75 -17.18 -10.92 10.12
C ALA A 75 -15.90 -11.77 10.22
N GLU A 76 -15.98 -12.95 10.85
CA GLU A 76 -14.86 -13.90 10.93
C GLU A 76 -14.47 -14.37 9.52
N VAL A 77 -15.47 -14.78 8.72
CA VAL A 77 -15.26 -15.19 7.32
C VAL A 77 -14.64 -14.07 6.49
N LEU A 78 -15.14 -12.84 6.62
CA LEU A 78 -14.61 -11.67 5.94
C LEU A 78 -13.15 -11.41 6.31
N ASN A 79 -12.81 -11.48 7.60
CA ASN A 79 -11.45 -11.25 8.09
C ASN A 79 -10.50 -12.35 7.61
N ILE A 80 -10.94 -13.61 7.58
CA ILE A 80 -10.13 -14.72 7.05
C ILE A 80 -9.83 -14.50 5.56
N ILE A 81 -10.83 -14.08 4.77
CA ILE A 81 -10.64 -13.78 3.34
C ILE A 81 -9.63 -12.62 3.17
N ASN A 82 -9.76 -11.56 3.98
CA ASN A 82 -8.95 -10.35 3.83
C ASN A 82 -7.50 -10.52 4.31
N LEU A 83 -7.28 -11.24 5.40
CA LEU A 83 -5.97 -11.41 6.04
C LEU A 83 -5.25 -12.69 5.60
N ARG A 84 -6.00 -13.70 5.15
CA ARG A 84 -5.48 -15.03 4.76
C ARG A 84 -4.55 -15.63 5.83
N PRO A 85 -5.07 -15.94 7.03
CA PRO A 85 -4.27 -16.54 8.10
C PRO A 85 -3.65 -17.86 7.63
N SER A 86 -2.33 -17.93 7.73
CA SER A 86 -1.53 -19.10 7.31
C SER A 86 -1.07 -19.96 8.50
N ALA A 87 -1.18 -19.40 9.71
CA ALA A 87 -0.83 -20.07 10.95
C ALA A 87 -1.96 -19.97 11.98
N LEU A 88 -1.98 -20.91 12.94
CA LEU A 88 -2.95 -20.93 14.04
C LEU A 88 -2.92 -19.64 14.87
N VAL A 89 -1.72 -19.12 15.12
CA VAL A 89 -1.50 -17.87 15.88
C VAL A 89 -2.17 -16.66 15.20
N GLU A 90 -2.34 -16.70 13.88
CA GLU A 90 -3.01 -15.63 13.12
C GLU A 90 -4.54 -15.77 13.17
N ILE A 91 -5.08 -16.95 13.50
CA ILE A 91 -6.52 -17.16 13.63
C ILE A 91 -7.06 -16.68 14.98
N ASP A 92 -6.31 -16.85 16.06
CA ASP A 92 -6.73 -16.41 17.40
C ASP A 92 -7.19 -14.94 17.50
N PRO A 93 -6.54 -13.95 16.86
CA PRO A 93 -7.06 -12.59 16.85
C PRO A 93 -8.31 -12.40 15.98
N ILE A 94 -8.63 -13.34 15.09
CA ILE A 94 -9.78 -13.27 14.17
C ILE A 94 -11.02 -13.92 14.78
N ILE A 95 -10.85 -15.07 15.44
CA ILE A 95 -11.94 -15.88 15.99
C ILE A 95 -11.84 -15.91 17.51
N GLU A 96 -12.86 -15.39 18.19
CA GLU A 96 -12.92 -15.46 19.65
C GLU A 96 -13.03 -16.91 20.14
N GLN A 97 -12.14 -17.27 21.08
CA GLN A 97 -12.10 -18.59 21.70
C GLN A 97 -12.04 -19.75 20.67
N SER A 98 -11.26 -19.53 19.60
CA SER A 98 -10.95 -20.46 18.51
C SER A 98 -10.77 -21.92 18.98
N GLU A 99 -9.86 -22.15 19.94
CA GLU A 99 -9.56 -23.48 20.48
C GLU A 99 -10.76 -24.16 21.16
N LYS A 100 -11.56 -23.40 21.92
CA LYS A 100 -12.74 -23.96 22.63
C LYS A 100 -13.88 -24.30 21.68
N ARG A 101 -14.00 -23.57 20.58
CA ARG A 101 -15.12 -23.68 19.63
C ARG A 101 -14.84 -24.70 18.54
N PHE A 102 -13.59 -24.84 18.12
CA PHE A 102 -13.21 -25.67 16.98
C PHE A 102 -12.27 -26.83 17.36
N GLY A 103 -11.49 -26.73 18.44
CA GLY A 103 -10.52 -27.76 18.82
C GLY A 103 -9.64 -28.16 17.64
N ASP A 104 -9.64 -29.45 17.29
CA ASP A 104 -8.88 -30.02 16.18
C ASP A 104 -9.32 -29.49 14.80
N GLN A 105 -10.55 -28.96 14.66
CA GLN A 105 -11.04 -28.40 13.41
C GLN A 105 -10.38 -27.06 13.03
N LEU A 106 -9.69 -26.43 13.98
CA LEU A 106 -8.99 -25.18 13.76
C LEU A 106 -7.81 -25.36 12.79
N GLU A 107 -7.07 -26.45 12.94
CA GLU A 107 -5.96 -26.80 12.05
C GLU A 107 -6.48 -27.14 10.64
N GLU A 108 -7.61 -27.85 10.54
CA GLU A 108 -8.29 -28.06 9.26
C GLU A 108 -8.70 -26.74 8.59
N LEU A 109 -9.14 -25.75 9.36
CA LEU A 109 -9.52 -24.44 8.83
C LEU A 109 -8.31 -23.68 8.29
N VAL A 110 -7.17 -23.68 8.99
CA VAL A 110 -5.91 -23.08 8.49
C VAL A 110 -5.50 -23.75 7.19
N ASN A 111 -5.47 -25.09 7.17
CA ASN A 111 -5.09 -25.85 5.99
C ASN A 111 -6.02 -25.55 4.80
N LEU A 112 -7.32 -25.43 5.06
CA LEU A 112 -8.30 -25.03 4.06
C LEU A 112 -8.03 -23.62 3.49
N VAL A 113 -7.66 -22.66 4.35
CA VAL A 113 -7.32 -21.30 3.93
C VAL A 113 -6.11 -21.32 3.00
N VAL A 114 -5.07 -22.07 3.35
CA VAL A 114 -3.85 -22.20 2.56
C VAL A 114 -4.11 -22.92 1.22
N GLU A 115 -4.98 -23.93 1.21
CA GLU A 115 -5.35 -24.69 0.01
C GLU A 115 -6.18 -23.85 -0.97
N VAL A 116 -7.17 -23.10 -0.48
CA VAL A 116 -8.15 -22.40 -1.34
C VAL A 116 -7.72 -20.97 -1.68
N LEU A 117 -7.12 -20.25 -0.73
CA LEU A 117 -6.73 -18.86 -0.96
C LEU A 117 -5.27 -18.78 -1.42
N PRO A 118 -5.00 -18.12 -2.57
CA PRO A 118 -3.67 -18.06 -3.15
C PRO A 118 -2.69 -17.27 -2.26
N GLU A 119 -1.40 -17.52 -2.44
CA GLU A 119 -0.35 -16.83 -1.70
C GLU A 119 -0.37 -15.33 -1.94
N PRO A 120 -0.17 -14.51 -0.88
CA PRO A 120 0.01 -13.09 -1.06
C PRO A 120 1.25 -12.84 -1.93
N PRO A 121 1.27 -11.74 -2.69
CA PRO A 121 2.48 -11.35 -3.41
C PRO A 121 3.62 -11.23 -2.39
N ALA A 122 4.76 -11.87 -2.66
CA ALA A 122 5.91 -11.94 -1.74
C ALA A 122 6.17 -10.57 -1.10
N GLN A 123 5.75 -10.41 0.15
CA GLN A 123 6.09 -9.23 0.91
C GLN A 123 7.60 -9.33 1.16
N LYS A 124 8.34 -8.27 0.85
CA LYS A 124 9.68 -8.10 1.41
C LYS A 124 9.50 -8.14 2.92
N THR A 125 9.83 -9.25 3.54
CA THR A 125 9.70 -9.45 4.97
C THR A 125 10.45 -8.31 5.64
N ALA A 126 9.74 -7.48 6.39
CA ALA A 126 10.34 -6.57 7.34
C ALA A 126 10.85 -7.43 8.51
N GLU A 127 12.00 -8.07 8.33
CA GLU A 127 12.73 -8.73 9.39
C GLU A 127 14.00 -7.93 9.72
N GLU A 128 14.22 -7.79 11.04
CA GLU A 128 15.46 -7.43 11.73
C GLU A 128 15.75 -5.94 12.00
N VAL A 129 15.15 -5.43 13.09
CA VAL A 129 15.89 -4.53 13.99
C VAL A 129 16.88 -5.40 14.77
N SER A 130 18.08 -5.60 14.22
CA SER A 130 19.23 -6.11 14.97
C SER A 130 20.16 -4.94 15.31
N ASN A 131 20.10 -4.51 16.56
CA ASN A 131 21.14 -3.69 17.18
C ASN A 131 22.48 -4.43 17.10
N LYS A 132 23.46 -3.81 16.44
CA LYS A 132 24.87 -4.07 16.73
C LYS A 132 25.71 -2.81 16.44
N ASP A 133 25.92 -2.03 17.49
CA ASP A 133 27.12 -1.20 17.61
C ASP A 133 28.36 -2.10 17.57
N LYS A 134 29.30 -1.78 16.68
CA LYS A 134 30.75 -1.86 16.96
C LYS A 134 31.54 -1.02 15.95
N GLU A 135 32.24 -0.05 16.52
CA GLU A 135 33.24 0.85 15.96
C GLU A 135 34.45 0.18 15.27
N GLU A 136 35.02 0.96 14.33
CA GLU A 136 36.44 1.12 13.94
C GLU A 136 37.24 -0.10 13.43
N THR A 137 38.22 -0.03 12.52
CA THR A 137 38.93 0.98 11.70
C THR A 137 39.75 0.18 10.66
N THR A 138 40.07 0.73 9.49
CA THR A 138 41.46 0.97 8.98
C THR A 138 41.50 1.23 7.47
N ASP A 139 42.44 2.12 7.14
CA ASP A 139 42.77 2.79 5.90
C ASP A 139 43.04 1.92 4.66
N GLU A 140 42.83 2.47 3.46
CA GLU A 140 43.95 2.73 2.54
C GLU A 140 43.60 3.70 1.39
N LYS A 141 44.62 4.51 1.08
CA LYS A 141 44.70 5.63 0.13
C LYS A 141 44.32 5.25 -1.31
N ASN A 142 43.82 6.24 -2.06
CA ASN A 142 44.50 6.66 -3.29
C ASN A 142 44.19 8.11 -3.66
N MET A 143 45.25 8.75 -4.13
CA MET A 143 45.47 10.15 -4.41
C MET A 143 45.67 10.24 -5.91
N ASP A 144 44.87 11.02 -6.63
CA ASP A 144 45.37 11.73 -7.81
C ASP A 144 44.47 12.93 -8.10
N GLY A 145 45.08 14.12 -8.01
CA GLY A 145 44.52 15.35 -8.52
C GLY A 145 45.15 15.63 -9.87
N ASN A 146 44.37 16.17 -10.80
CA ASN A 146 44.93 17.09 -11.76
C ASN A 146 43.88 18.14 -12.14
N GLU A 147 44.24 19.38 -11.87
CA GLU A 147 43.58 20.60 -12.29
C GLU A 147 43.72 20.76 -13.81
N THR A 148 42.77 21.43 -14.45
CA THR A 148 43.08 22.37 -15.54
C THR A 148 41.92 23.35 -15.67
N GLU A 149 42.22 24.60 -15.33
CA GLU A 149 41.41 25.78 -15.58
C GLU A 149 41.24 26.02 -17.09
N THR A 150 40.09 26.55 -17.48
CA THR A 150 40.04 27.52 -18.58
C THR A 150 38.86 28.44 -18.37
N ALA A 151 39.16 29.66 -17.90
CA ALA A 151 38.28 30.80 -17.94
C ALA A 151 38.07 31.25 -19.39
N ASN A 152 36.85 31.71 -19.70
CA ASN A 152 36.53 32.90 -20.49
C ASN A 152 35.14 32.73 -21.13
N ASN A 153 34.16 33.51 -20.66
CA ASN A 153 33.24 34.17 -21.58
C ASN A 153 32.67 35.43 -20.93
N GLU A 154 33.24 36.58 -21.31
CA GLU A 154 32.63 37.89 -21.16
C GLU A 154 31.48 38.02 -22.16
N GLN A 155 30.28 38.34 -21.68
CA GLN A 155 29.28 39.06 -22.48
C GLN A 155 28.22 39.64 -21.56
N ILE A 156 28.36 40.92 -21.24
CA ILE A 156 27.23 41.76 -20.82
C ILE A 156 27.40 43.06 -21.58
N ASP A 157 26.55 43.27 -22.57
CA ASP A 157 26.37 44.58 -23.17
C ASP A 157 24.88 44.89 -23.22
N GLU A 158 24.63 46.19 -23.02
CA GLU A 158 23.47 46.96 -23.44
C GLU A 158 22.15 46.96 -22.62
N GLN A 159 21.94 48.17 -22.08
CA GLN A 159 20.72 49.00 -22.18
C GLN A 159 19.66 48.87 -21.08
N THR A 160 19.66 49.89 -20.21
CA THR A 160 18.42 50.43 -19.63
C THR A 160 18.49 51.95 -19.69
N GLU A 161 17.68 52.54 -20.54
CA GLU A 161 17.35 53.96 -20.55
C GLU A 161 15.82 54.09 -20.48
N GLN A 162 15.35 55.02 -19.60
CA GLN A 162 14.02 55.64 -19.54
C GLN A 162 12.90 54.73 -18.97
N THR A 163 11.98 55.13 -18.07
CA THR A 163 11.30 56.38 -17.65
C THR A 163 10.84 56.18 -16.17
N GLU A 164 10.47 57.13 -15.30
CA GLU A 164 9.39 58.15 -15.37
C GLU A 164 9.56 59.21 -14.26
N ASP A 165 9.06 60.41 -14.59
CA ASP A 165 8.87 61.59 -13.75
C ASP A 165 7.81 61.40 -12.64
N GLY A 166 8.09 62.01 -11.47
CA GLY A 166 7.22 62.93 -10.74
C GLY A 166 5.92 62.45 -10.06
N GLU A 167 5.87 62.55 -8.71
CA GLU A 167 4.93 63.46 -8.04
C GLU A 167 5.33 63.73 -6.58
N GLN A 168 4.97 64.90 -6.09
CA GLN A 168 5.55 65.58 -4.92
C GLN A 168 4.92 65.16 -3.58
N MET A 169 5.74 65.38 -2.55
CA MET A 169 5.49 65.20 -1.13
C MET A 169 4.61 66.36 -0.60
N GLU A 170 3.41 66.06 -0.09
CA GLU A 170 2.63 67.02 0.71
C GLU A 170 3.23 67.12 2.12
N VAL A 171 3.53 68.35 2.52
CA VAL A 171 3.98 68.74 3.86
C VAL A 171 2.82 69.40 4.60
N SER A 172 2.46 68.79 5.75
CA SER A 172 1.79 69.34 6.95
C SER A 172 0.40 69.98 6.81
#